data_AF-A0A955VUM1-F1
#
_entry.id   AF-A0A955VUM1-F1
#
_cell.length_a   1.000
_cell.length_b   1.000
_cell.length_c   1.000
_cell.angle_alpha   90.00
_cell.angle_beta   90.00
_cell.angle_gamma   90.00
#
_symmetry.space_group_name_H-M   'P 1'
#
loop_
_entity.id
_entity.type
_entity.pdbx_description
1 polymer ?
#
loop_
_entity_poly.entity_id
_entity_poly.type
_entity_poly.pdbx_seq_one_letter_code
_entity_poly.pdbx_strand_id
1 'polypeptide(L)'
;MVASSPALPGKIVCLGRSFRDHALELGNAVPTSPLYFLKAPTAVIGPGAPIRLPAASAEVHHEAEVAVIIGARLTACTVAEAEAGIAAWTVLNDVTARDLQRADGGRFTRAKGFDTFC
;
A
#
# COMPACT_ATOMS: atom_id res chain seq x y z
N MET A 1 12.21 -2.91 -21.14
CA MET A 1 13.09 -3.42 -20.06
C MET A 1 12.30 -3.39 -18.77
N VAL A 2 12.30 -4.47 -17.99
CA VAL A 2 11.71 -4.49 -16.64
C VAL A 2 12.79 -4.00 -15.68
N ALA A 3 12.52 -2.95 -14.92
CA ALA A 3 13.43 -2.46 -13.90
C ALA A 3 13.13 -3.16 -12.56
N SER A 4 14.14 -3.33 -11.71
CA SER A 4 13.94 -3.80 -10.34
C SER A 4 13.23 -2.74 -9.50
N SER A 5 12.51 -3.17 -8.46
CA SER A 5 12.00 -2.26 -7.43
C SER A 5 13.15 -1.41 -6.84
N PRO A 6 12.93 -0.11 -6.53
CA PRO A 6 13.93 0.74 -5.89
C PRO A 6 14.23 0.34 -4.44
N ALA A 7 13.44 -0.56 -3.84
CA ALA A 7 13.67 -1.07 -2.48
C ALA A 7 13.29 -2.55 -2.33
N LEU A 8 13.94 -3.22 -1.37
CA LEU A 8 13.61 -4.57 -0.90
C LEU A 8 13.12 -4.50 0.55
N PRO A 9 11.87 -4.06 0.79
CA PRO A 9 11.38 -3.81 2.14
C PRO A 9 11.16 -5.11 2.91
N GLY A 10 11.46 -5.12 4.21
CA GLY A 10 11.06 -6.23 5.10
C GLY A 10 9.56 -6.24 5.43
N LYS A 11 8.87 -5.11 5.21
CA LYS A 11 7.41 -4.93 5.34
C LYS A 11 6.99 -3.65 4.64
N ILE A 12 5.73 -3.58 4.21
CA ILE A 12 5.12 -2.36 3.68
C ILE A 12 3.99 -1.95 4.63
N VAL A 13 4.14 -0.79 5.27
CA VAL A 13 3.12 -0.20 6.16
C VAL A 13 2.30 0.79 5.35
N CYS A 14 1.00 0.56 5.26
CA CYS A 14 0.10 1.33 4.41
C CYS A 14 -0.93 2.09 5.25
N LEU A 15 -1.47 3.17 4.68
CA LEU A 15 -2.50 4.00 5.28
C LEU A 15 -3.76 3.96 4.41
N GLY A 16 -4.84 3.40 4.95
CA GLY A 16 -6.14 3.40 4.29
C GLY A 16 -6.87 4.72 4.52
N ARG A 17 -7.56 5.21 3.48
CA ARG A 17 -8.45 6.38 3.55
C ARG A 17 -7.74 7.66 4.01
N SER A 18 -6.48 7.84 3.59
CA SER A 18 -5.62 8.98 3.92
C SER A 18 -6.01 10.26 3.20
N PHE A 19 -6.61 10.17 2.00
CA PHE A 19 -7.18 11.30 1.28
C PHE A 19 -8.62 11.58 1.69
N ARG A 20 -8.85 12.75 2.28
CA ARG A 20 -10.15 13.20 2.77
C ARG A 20 -11.22 13.18 1.68
N ASP A 21 -10.86 13.57 0.46
CA ASP A 21 -11.79 13.62 -0.66
C ASP A 21 -12.17 12.21 -1.17
N HIS A 22 -11.23 11.26 -1.14
CA HIS A 22 -11.51 9.87 -1.49
C HIS A 22 -12.34 9.13 -0.42
N ALA A 23 -12.17 9.47 0.87
CA ALA A 23 -13.02 8.94 1.94
C ALA A 23 -14.49 9.33 1.75
N LEU A 24 -14.74 10.57 1.32
CA LEU A 24 -16.08 11.09 1.02
C LEU A 24 -16.66 10.48 -0.27
N GLU A 25 -15.87 10.29 -1.32
CA GLU A 25 -16.27 9.67 -2.60
C GLU A 25 -16.83 8.25 -2.42
N LEU A 26 -16.21 7.44 -1.56
CA LEU A 26 -16.65 6.07 -1.28
C LEU A 26 -17.74 5.96 -0.21
N GLY A 27 -18.32 7.10 0.23
CA GLY A 27 -19.37 7.13 1.26
C GLY A 27 -18.91 6.67 2.65
N ASN A 28 -17.60 6.72 2.93
CA ASN A 28 -17.04 6.29 4.19
C ASN A 28 -16.92 7.46 5.18
N ALA A 29 -17.13 7.19 6.47
CA ALA A 29 -16.76 8.15 7.50
C ALA A 29 -15.23 8.38 7.50
N VAL A 30 -14.81 9.65 7.59
CA VAL A 30 -13.40 10.00 7.76
C VAL A 30 -12.93 9.40 9.09
N PRO A 31 -11.91 8.54 9.10
CA PRO A 31 -11.42 7.92 10.33
C PRO A 31 -10.94 8.98 11.33
N THR A 32 -11.25 8.82 12.60
CA THR A 32 -10.71 9.66 13.70
C THR A 32 -9.27 9.30 14.06
N SER A 33 -8.80 8.14 13.60
CA SER A 33 -7.43 7.65 13.72
C SER A 33 -6.98 6.99 12.41
N PRO A 34 -5.66 7.00 12.09
CA PRO A 34 -5.19 6.43 10.85
C PRO A 34 -5.45 4.91 10.78
N LEU A 35 -5.95 4.45 9.64
CA LEU A 35 -6.24 3.04 9.39
C LEU A 35 -5.00 2.36 8.79
N TYR A 36 -4.26 1.64 9.62
CA TYR A 36 -3.07 0.93 9.17
C TYR A 36 -3.37 -0.48 8.67
N PHE A 37 -2.63 -0.92 7.66
CA PHE A 37 -2.54 -2.32 7.26
C PHE A 37 -1.15 -2.63 6.69
N LEU A 38 -0.88 -3.92 6.46
CA LEU A 38 0.38 -4.39 5.91
C LEU A 38 0.16 -5.07 4.56
N LYS A 39 1.15 -4.90 3.67
CA LYS A 39 1.34 -5.76 2.50
C LYS A 39 2.61 -6.58 2.69
N ALA A 40 2.59 -7.81 2.20
CA ALA A 40 3.75 -8.69 2.22
C ALA A 40 4.84 -8.19 1.25
N PRO A 41 6.14 -8.34 1.56
CA PRO A 41 7.22 -8.03 0.62
C PRO A 41 7.12 -8.73 -0.74
N THR A 42 6.47 -9.90 -0.80
CA THR A 42 6.28 -10.66 -2.05
C THR A 42 5.32 -9.96 -3.03
N ALA A 43 4.53 -8.98 -2.56
CA ALA A 43 3.68 -8.17 -3.43
C ALA A 43 4.49 -7.23 -4.33
N VAL A 44 5.72 -6.88 -3.95
CA VAL A 44 6.52 -5.83 -4.59
C VAL A 44 7.02 -6.25 -5.97
N ILE A 45 6.73 -5.42 -6.96
CA ILE A 45 7.27 -5.51 -8.31
C ILE A 45 7.89 -4.18 -8.76
N GLY A 46 8.82 -4.25 -9.71
CA GLY A 46 9.45 -3.07 -10.26
C GLY A 46 8.73 -2.49 -11.49
N PRO A 47 9.15 -1.31 -11.96
CA PRO A 47 8.56 -0.68 -13.14
C PRO A 47 8.56 -1.59 -14.38
N GLY A 48 7.41 -1.67 -15.04
CA GLY A 48 7.21 -2.48 -16.25
C GLY A 48 6.97 -3.98 -15.99
N ALA A 49 7.04 -4.44 -14.74
CA ALA A 49 6.59 -5.79 -14.38
C ALA A 49 5.05 -5.86 -14.39
N PRO A 50 4.45 -6.98 -14.81
CA PRO A 50 2.99 -7.09 -14.91
C PRO A 50 2.34 -7.31 -13.54
N ILE A 51 1.22 -6.62 -13.30
CA ILE A 51 0.27 -6.96 -12.24
C ILE A 51 -0.51 -8.20 -12.69
N ARG A 52 -0.45 -9.28 -11.89
CA ARG A 52 -1.15 -10.54 -12.16
C ARG A 52 -2.48 -10.55 -11.45
N LEU A 53 -3.58 -10.50 -12.21
CA LEU A 53 -4.92 -10.58 -11.64
C LEU A 53 -5.16 -12.00 -11.09
N PRO A 54 -5.49 -12.14 -9.79
CA PRO A 54 -5.72 -13.45 -9.21
C PRO A 54 -7.05 -14.02 -9.70
N ALA A 55 -7.09 -15.32 -10.01
CA ALA A 55 -8.33 -16.00 -10.42
C ALA A 55 -9.45 -15.93 -9.37
N ALA A 56 -9.10 -15.62 -8.11
CA ALA A 56 -10.03 -15.46 -7.02
C ALA A 56 -10.80 -14.12 -7.03
N SER A 57 -10.44 -13.16 -7.89
CA SER A 57 -11.06 -11.83 -7.95
C SER A 57 -11.60 -11.53 -9.35
N ALA A 58 -12.77 -10.88 -9.40
CA ALA A 58 -13.37 -10.34 -10.61
C ALA A 58 -13.26 -8.80 -10.70
N GLU A 59 -12.78 -8.14 -9.64
CA GLU A 59 -12.72 -6.68 -9.55
C GLU A 59 -11.42 -6.23 -8.88
N VAL A 60 -10.44 -5.82 -9.70
CA VAL A 60 -9.14 -5.31 -9.23
C VAL A 60 -8.99 -3.85 -9.59
N HIS A 61 -8.69 -3.02 -8.60
CA HIS A 61 -8.52 -1.57 -8.73
C HIS A 61 -7.05 -1.19 -8.57
N HIS A 62 -6.66 -0.11 -9.26
CA HIS A 62 -5.41 0.61 -9.01
C HIS A 62 -5.64 1.70 -7.98
N GLU A 63 -4.64 1.96 -7.14
CA GLU A 63 -4.65 3.02 -6.13
C GLU A 63 -3.25 3.67 -6.17
N ALA A 64 -3.12 4.82 -6.84
CA ALA A 64 -1.83 5.49 -6.96
C ALA A 64 -1.50 6.22 -5.66
N GLU A 65 -0.34 5.90 -5.08
CA GLU A 65 0.08 6.38 -3.77
C GLU A 65 1.50 6.95 -3.81
N VAL A 66 1.78 7.86 -2.88
CA VAL A 66 3.14 8.29 -2.56
C VAL A 66 3.71 7.34 -1.51
N ALA A 67 4.86 6.73 -1.80
CA ALA A 67 5.55 5.84 -0.88
C ALA A 67 6.85 6.46 -0.36
N VAL A 68 7.14 6.17 0.91
CA VAL A 68 8.35 6.63 1.61
C VAL A 68 9.23 5.44 1.91
N ILE A 69 10.47 5.48 1.45
CA ILE A 69 11.48 4.47 1.76
C ILE A 69 12.21 4.90 3.03
N ILE A 70 12.07 4.10 4.09
CA ILE A 70 12.71 4.34 5.38
C ILE A 70 14.10 3.70 5.39
N GLY A 71 15.14 4.52 5.56
CA GLY A 71 16.54 4.09 5.56
C GLY A 71 17.13 3.82 6.96
N ALA A 72 16.48 4.32 8.01
CA ALA A 72 16.92 4.16 9.39
C ALA A 72 15.93 3.32 10.21
N ARG A 73 16.42 2.61 11.23
CA ARG A 73 15.54 1.97 12.21
C ARG A 73 14.92 3.05 13.09
N LEU A 74 13.60 3.17 13.04
CA LEU A 74 12.81 4.12 13.84
C LEU A 74 11.93 3.38 14.85
N THR A 75 11.83 3.90 16.07
CA THR A 75 10.96 3.39 17.15
C THR A 75 10.70 4.55 18.11
N ALA A 76 9.42 4.87 18.36
CA ALA A 76 9.03 5.97 19.26
C ALA A 76 9.78 7.29 19.00
N CYS A 77 9.97 7.63 17.72
CA CYS A 77 10.71 8.81 17.29
C CYS A 77 9.84 10.06 17.19
N THR A 78 10.48 11.22 17.30
CA THR A 78 9.90 12.53 16.99
C THR A 78 9.67 12.68 15.48
N VAL A 79 8.92 13.73 15.08
CA VAL A 79 8.71 14.06 13.66
C VAL A 79 10.04 14.35 12.95
N ALA A 80 10.92 15.13 13.57
CA ALA A 80 12.22 15.48 12.99
C ALA A 80 13.12 14.24 12.79
N GLU A 81 13.12 13.31 13.74
CA GLU A 81 13.84 12.03 13.59
C GLU A 81 13.22 11.14 12.50
N ALA A 82 11.89 11.14 12.37
CA ALA A 82 11.21 10.42 11.31
C ALA A 82 11.59 10.98 9.93
N GLU A 83 11.59 12.31 9.77
CA GLU A 83 12.01 12.99 8.55
C GLU A 83 13.48 12.70 8.21
N ALA A 84 14.38 12.76 9.19
CA ALA A 84 15.79 12.43 9.00
C ALA A 84 16.02 10.94 8.64
N GLY A 85 15.08 10.06 8.99
CA GLY A 85 15.13 8.63 8.66
C GLY A 85 14.66 8.26 7.24
N ILE A 86 14.14 9.22 6.48
CA ILE A 86 13.67 9.00 5.10
C ILE A 86 14.87 8.89 4.16
N ALA A 87 15.00 7.76 3.46
CA ALA A 87 16.02 7.56 2.44
C ALA A 87 15.59 8.10 1.07
N ALA A 88 14.32 7.91 0.71
CA ALA A 88 13.80 8.33 -0.58
C ALA A 88 12.26 8.38 -0.60
N TRP A 89 11.73 9.04 -1.61
CA TRP A 89 10.31 9.06 -1.98
C TRP A 89 10.16 8.36 -3.34
N THR A 90 9.04 7.66 -3.52
CA THR A 90 8.69 7.01 -4.79
C THR A 90 7.17 6.99 -4.98
N VAL A 91 6.73 6.58 -6.16
CA VAL A 91 5.34 6.20 -6.40
C VAL A 91 5.13 4.71 -6.11
N LEU A 92 3.92 4.34 -5.72
CA LEU A 92 3.49 2.98 -5.46
C LEU A 92 2.05 2.79 -5.95
N ASN A 93 1.70 1.57 -6.36
CA ASN A 93 0.32 1.21 -6.68
C ASN A 93 -0.22 0.24 -5.63
N ASP A 94 -1.15 0.68 -4.79
CA ASP A 94 -1.79 -0.17 -3.79
C ASP A 94 -2.96 -0.97 -4.39
N VAL A 95 -2.59 -1.89 -5.28
CA VAL A 95 -3.52 -2.72 -6.03
C VAL A 95 -4.43 -3.50 -5.08
N THR A 96 -5.72 -3.47 -5.38
CA THR A 96 -6.75 -4.00 -4.49
C THR A 96 -7.78 -4.83 -5.24
N ALA A 97 -7.94 -6.09 -4.85
CA ALA A 97 -9.09 -6.92 -5.22
C ALA A 97 -10.31 -6.50 -4.38
N ARG A 98 -11.14 -5.62 -4.92
CA ARG A 98 -12.17 -4.90 -4.16
C ARG A 98 -13.35 -5.79 -3.77
N ASP A 99 -13.72 -6.70 -4.65
CA ASP A 99 -14.70 -7.74 -4.37
C ASP A 99 -14.30 -8.59 -3.15
N LEU A 100 -13.01 -8.97 -3.08
CA LEU A 100 -12.47 -9.71 -1.95
C LEU A 100 -12.42 -8.88 -0.67
N GLN A 101 -12.10 -7.59 -0.76
CA GLN A 101 -12.14 -6.71 0.40
C GLN A 101 -13.56 -6.62 0.99
N ARG A 102 -14.58 -6.48 0.14
CA ARG A 102 -15.99 -6.44 0.57
C ARG A 102 -16.40 -7.79 1.18
N ALA A 103 -16.04 -8.90 0.53
CA ALA A 103 -16.32 -10.24 1.03
C ALA A 103 -15.66 -10.52 2.40
N ASP A 104 -14.49 -9.93 2.67
CA ASP A 104 -13.77 -10.09 3.94
C ASP A 104 -14.22 -9.11 5.04
N GLY A 105 -15.36 -8.43 4.86
CA GLY A 105 -15.89 -7.46 5.82
C GLY A 105 -15.01 -6.22 5.96
N GLY A 106 -14.34 -5.81 4.88
CA GLY A 106 -13.47 -4.63 4.84
C GLY A 106 -12.02 -4.89 5.25
N ARG A 107 -11.64 -6.13 5.58
CA ARG A 107 -10.24 -6.47 5.91
C ARG A 107 -9.35 -6.42 4.66
N PHE A 108 -8.10 -6.02 4.84
CA PHE A 108 -7.20 -5.70 3.74
C PHE A 108 -6.27 -6.84 3.31
N THR A 109 -5.89 -7.73 4.22
CA THR A 109 -4.76 -8.65 4.02
C THR A 109 -4.86 -9.47 2.74
N ARG A 110 -6.00 -10.13 2.49
CA ARG A 110 -6.19 -10.93 1.29
C ARG A 110 -6.35 -10.05 0.05
N ALA A 111 -7.21 -9.03 0.14
CA ALA A 111 -7.53 -8.14 -0.98
C ALA A 111 -6.33 -7.36 -1.53
N LYS A 112 -5.37 -7.02 -0.67
CA LYS A 112 -4.20 -6.18 -1.00
C LYS A 112 -2.87 -6.94 -0.94
N GLY A 113 -2.86 -8.21 -0.55
CA GLY A 113 -1.63 -8.96 -0.24
C GLY A 113 -1.18 -9.97 -1.30
N PHE A 114 -1.83 -10.03 -2.47
CA PHE A 114 -1.38 -10.90 -3.55
C PHE A 114 0.01 -10.50 -4.05
N ASP A 115 0.75 -11.46 -4.59
CA ASP A 115 1.97 -11.17 -5.33
C ASP A 115 1.65 -10.18 -6.47
N THR A 116 2.60 -9.28 -6.78
CA THR A 116 2.47 -8.21 -7.79
C THR A 116 1.49 -7.07 -7.49
N PHE A 117 0.91 -7.02 -6.28
CA PHE A 117 -0.02 -5.96 -5.89
C PHE A 117 0.65 -4.72 -5.27
N CYS A 118 1.98 -4.59 -5.37
CA CYS A 118 2.75 -3.49 -4.76
C CYS A 118 3.88 -3.01 -5.66
#